data_AF-A0A967SIN2-F1
#
_entry.id   AF-A0A967SIN2-F1
#
_cell.length_a   1.000
_cell.length_b   1.000
_cell.length_c   1.000
_cell.angle_alpha   90.00
_cell.angle_beta   90.00
_cell.angle_gamma   90.00
#
_symmetry.space_group_name_H-M   'P 1'
#
loop_
_entity.id
_entity.type
_entity.pdbx_description
1 polymer ?
#
loop_
_entity_poly.entity_id
_entity_poly.type
_entity_poly.pdbx_seq_one_letter_code
_entity_poly.pdbx_strand_id
1 'polypeptide(L)'
;ESGHLIDTRPLRSATAAVTVRVRKGRTSITDGPFAETKEQLGGFFLIEAQDLDEAIRIAGAWPSARLGTIEVRPIEEELRRESRY
;
A
#
# COMPACT_ATOMS: atom_id res chain seq x y z
N GLU A 1 -14.91 13.32 12.60
CA GLU A 1 -13.66 12.74 12.07
C GLU A 1 -12.62 12.74 13.17
N SER A 2 -11.93 11.63 13.41
CA SER A 2 -10.96 11.52 14.50
C SER A 2 -9.61 12.17 14.18
N GLY A 3 -9.46 12.84 13.04
CA GLY A 3 -8.21 13.53 12.64
C GLY A 3 -7.11 12.62 12.07
N HIS A 4 -7.25 11.30 12.18
CA HIS A 4 -6.19 10.36 11.81
C HIS A 4 -6.02 10.16 10.30
N LEU A 5 -7.05 10.37 9.47
CA LEU A 5 -6.98 10.06 8.03
C LEU A 5 -6.26 11.16 7.24
N ILE A 6 -5.14 10.81 6.60
CA ILE A 6 -4.37 11.69 5.70
C ILE A 6 -4.85 11.53 4.25
N ASP A 7 -4.93 10.29 3.75
CA ASP A 7 -5.41 9.99 2.40
C ASP A 7 -6.03 8.59 2.35
N THR A 8 -6.94 8.37 1.40
CA THR A 8 -7.40 7.03 1.07
C THR A 8 -7.86 6.97 -0.37
N ARG A 9 -7.44 5.92 -1.08
CA ARG A 9 -7.80 5.70 -2.47
C ARG A 9 -8.06 4.23 -2.74
N PRO A 10 -9.21 3.88 -3.34
CA PRO A 10 -9.33 2.58 -4.00
C PRO A 10 -8.43 2.55 -5.23
N LEU A 11 -7.81 1.41 -5.48
CA LEU A 11 -7.09 1.14 -6.72
C LEU A 11 -8.07 0.57 -7.75
N ARG A 12 -7.76 0.79 -9.03
CA ARG A 12 -8.45 0.06 -10.10
C ARG A 12 -8.06 -1.43 -10.04
N SER A 13 -8.82 -2.26 -10.76
CA SER A 13 -8.50 -3.68 -10.94
C SER A 13 -7.02 -3.88 -11.27
N ALA A 14 -6.40 -4.91 -10.69
CA ALA A 14 -5.02 -5.29 -10.97
C ALA A 14 -4.76 -5.53 -12.47
N THR A 15 -5.79 -5.91 -13.24
CA THR A 15 -5.71 -6.06 -14.70
C THR A 15 -5.48 -4.75 -15.45
N ALA A 16 -5.73 -3.60 -14.83
CA ALA A 16 -5.42 -2.28 -15.38
C ALA A 16 -4.02 -1.78 -14.99
N ALA A 17 -3.26 -2.55 -14.20
CA ALA A 17 -1.90 -2.18 -13.82
C ALA A 17 -0.91 -2.39 -14.96
N VAL A 18 0.21 -1.67 -14.89
CA VAL A 18 1.39 -1.87 -15.73
C VAL A 18 2.59 -1.95 -14.80
N THR A 19 3.38 -3.01 -14.95
CA THR A 19 4.58 -3.26 -14.15
C THR A 19 5.83 -2.81 -14.91
N VAL A 20 6.65 -1.99 -14.25
CA VAL A 20 7.93 -1.50 -14.78
C VAL A 20 9.08 -2.13 -14.00
N ARG A 21 10.09 -2.64 -14.70
CA ARG A 21 11.31 -3.19 -14.10
C ARG A 21 12.56 -2.65 -14.79
N VAL A 22 13.49 -2.11 -14.00
CA VAL A 22 14.78 -1.62 -14.49
C VAL A 22 15.89 -2.52 -13.96
N ARG A 23 16.69 -3.13 -14.86
CA ARG A 23 17.83 -3.98 -14.49
C ARG A 23 18.98 -3.75 -15.46
N LYS A 24 20.20 -3.59 -14.92
CA LYS A 24 21.43 -3.38 -15.71
C LYS A 24 21.27 -2.29 -16.79
N GLY A 25 20.63 -1.18 -16.42
CA GLY A 25 20.37 -0.05 -17.32
C GLY A 25 19.27 -0.27 -18.38
N ARG A 26 18.52 -1.38 -18.31
CA ARG A 26 17.42 -1.68 -19.25
C ARG A 26 16.08 -1.65 -18.55
N THR A 27 15.08 -1.07 -19.22
CA THR A 27 13.68 -1.01 -18.77
C THR A 27 12.84 -2.04 -19.50
N SER A 28 12.07 -2.82 -18.76
CA SER A 28 11.02 -3.72 -19.28
C SER A 28 9.66 -3.33 -18.71
N ILE A 29 8.64 -3.38 -19.55
CA ILE A 29 7.25 -3.04 -19.21
C ILE A 29 6.38 -4.27 -19.48
N THR A 30 5.51 -4.63 -18.54
CA THR A 30 4.56 -5.74 -18.69
C THR A 30 3.18 -5.32 -18.19
N ASP A 31 2.13 -5.72 -18.89
CA ASP A 31 0.75 -5.51 -18.43
C ASP A 31 0.46 -6.38 -17.20
N GLY A 32 -0.40 -5.88 -16.33
CA GLY A 32 -0.79 -6.55 -15.09
C GLY A 32 0.07 -6.20 -13.87
N PRO A 33 -0.29 -6.75 -12.70
CA PRO A 33 0.36 -6.45 -11.43
C PRO A 33 1.77 -7.06 -11.36
N PHE A 34 2.57 -6.57 -10.40
CA PHE A 34 3.93 -7.06 -10.19
C PHE A 34 4.00 -8.55 -9.82
N ALA A 35 3.03 -9.02 -9.04
CA ALA A 35 2.93 -10.40 -8.61
C ALA A 35 1.49 -10.90 -8.79
N GLU A 36 1.35 -12.11 -9.29
CA GLU A 36 0.09 -12.83 -9.27
C GLU A 36 -0.10 -13.44 -7.88
N THR A 37 -1.03 -12.88 -7.12
CA THR A 37 -1.34 -13.28 -5.75
C THR A 37 -2.80 -13.68 -5.65
N LYS A 38 -3.11 -14.55 -4.67
CA LYS A 38 -4.49 -14.94 -4.38
C LYS A 38 -5.35 -13.75 -3.95
N GLU A 39 -4.75 -12.78 -3.26
CA GLU A 39 -5.38 -11.52 -2.85
C GLU A 39 -4.70 -10.35 -3.55
N GLN A 40 -5.49 -9.47 -4.16
CA GLN A 40 -4.99 -8.30 -4.90
C GLN A 40 -5.04 -7.04 -4.03
N LEU A 41 -4.05 -6.15 -4.19
CA LEU A 41 -4.07 -4.86 -3.50
C LEU A 41 -5.16 -3.96 -4.11
N GLY A 42 -6.27 -3.80 -3.38
CA GLY A 42 -7.45 -3.07 -3.87
C GLY A 42 -7.50 -1.59 -3.50
N GLY A 43 -6.59 -1.11 -2.65
CA GLY A 43 -6.65 0.24 -2.09
C GLY A 43 -5.63 0.44 -0.99
N PHE A 44 -5.50 1.69 -0.55
CA PHE A 44 -4.75 2.03 0.65
C PHE A 44 -5.43 3.15 1.43
N PHE A 45 -5.02 3.31 2.67
CA PHE A 45 -5.23 4.52 3.46
C PHE A 45 -3.94 4.86 4.18
N LEU A 46 -3.64 6.15 4.24
CA LEU A 46 -2.54 6.72 5.00
C LEU A 46 -3.15 7.42 6.20
N ILE A 47 -2.64 7.10 7.39
CA ILE A 47 -3.11 7.66 8.64
C ILE A 47 -1.95 8.21 9.46
N GLU A 48 -2.24 9.21 10.28
CA GLU A 48 -1.43 9.58 11.43
C GLU A 48 -1.99 8.85 12.65
N ALA A 49 -1.12 8.22 13.44
CA ALA A 49 -1.45 7.52 14.66
C ALA A 49 -0.31 7.74 15.67
N GLN A 50 -0.61 7.74 16.96
CA GLN A 50 0.39 7.94 18.01
C GLN A 50 1.42 6.79 18.04
N ASP A 51 0.97 5.58 17.74
CA ASP A 51 1.78 4.38 17.70
C ASP A 51 1.16 3.30 16.80
N LEU A 52 1.86 2.16 16.67
CA LEU A 52 1.42 1.03 15.87
C LEU A 52 0.14 0.38 16.41
N ASP A 53 -0.08 0.39 17.74
CA ASP A 53 -1.26 -0.23 18.35
C ASP A 53 -2.52 0.57 18.02
N GLU A 54 -2.43 1.91 18.02
CA GLU A 54 -3.49 2.78 17.52
C GLU A 54 -3.77 2.55 16.03
N ALA A 55 -2.73 2.44 15.21
CA ALA A 55 -2.89 2.15 13.78
C ALA A 55 -3.60 0.80 13.55
N ILE A 56 -3.25 -0.23 14.33
CA ILE A 56 -3.90 -1.55 14.29
C ILE A 56 -5.36 -1.46 14.69
N ARG A 57 -5.70 -0.72 15.76
CA ARG A 57 -7.10 -0.50 16.16
C ARG A 57 -7.92 0.19 15.07
N ILE A 58 -7.35 1.22 14.45
CA ILE A 58 -8.00 1.95 13.34
C ILE A 58 -8.22 1.01 12.15
N ALA A 59 -7.19 0.25 11.76
CA ALA A 59 -7.28 -0.72 10.66
C ALA A 59 -8.35 -1.80 10.94
N GLY A 60 -8.39 -2.36 12.15
CA GLY A 60 -9.38 -3.38 12.53
C GLY A 60 -10.82 -2.87 12.52
N ALA A 61 -11.04 -1.57 12.74
CA ALA A 61 -12.36 -0.95 12.67
C ALA A 61 -12.80 -0.63 11.22
N TRP A 62 -11.87 -0.63 10.26
CA TRP A 62 -12.14 -0.22 8.88
C TRP A 62 -13.07 -1.22 8.17
N PRO A 63 -14.08 -0.77 7.39
CA PRO A 63 -15.06 -1.69 6.78
C PRO A 63 -14.44 -2.81 5.94
N SER A 64 -13.38 -2.54 5.18
CA SER A 64 -12.74 -3.54 4.32
C SER A 64 -11.99 -4.63 5.08
N ALA A 65 -11.68 -4.44 6.37
CA ALA A 65 -11.10 -5.48 7.21
C ALA A 65 -11.99 -6.73 7.31
N ARG A 66 -13.29 -6.59 7.03
CA ARG A 66 -14.26 -7.69 7.00
C ARG A 66 -14.33 -8.42 5.66
N LEU A 67 -13.74 -7.86 4.60
CA LEU A 67 -13.84 -8.36 3.23
C LEU A 67 -12.54 -9.02 2.75
N GLY A 68 -11.43 -8.80 3.45
CA GLY A 68 -10.12 -9.31 3.10
C GLY A 68 -9.13 -8.96 4.19
N THR A 69 -7.91 -8.58 3.80
CA THR A 69 -6.81 -8.31 4.73
C THR A 69 -6.37 -6.85 4.64
N ILE A 70 -5.99 -6.26 5.78
CA ILE A 70 -5.31 -4.96 5.84
C ILE A 70 -3.91 -5.20 6.44
N GLU A 71 -2.88 -4.85 5.69
CA GLU A 71 -1.50 -4.77 6.19
C GLU A 71 -1.29 -3.38 6.81
N VAL A 72 -0.87 -3.33 8.08
CA VAL A 72 -0.47 -2.09 8.75
C VAL A 72 1.05 -2.00 8.71
N ARG A 73 1.58 -0.98 8.03
CA ARG A 73 3.02 -0.78 7.88
C ARG A 73 3.39 0.69 8.10
N PRO A 74 4.28 1.00 9.06
CA PRO A 74 4.84 2.34 9.21
C PRO A 74 5.57 2.78 7.94
N ILE A 75 5.46 4.06 7.62
CA ILE A 75 6.28 4.70 6.57
C ILE A 75 7.54 5.28 7.19
N GLU A 76 8.60 5.39 6.39
CA GLU A 76 9.73 6.25 6.73
C GLU A 76 9.35 7.70 6.36
N GLU A 77 9.61 8.65 7.26
CA GLU A 77 9.31 10.07 7.02
C GLU A 77 10.17 10.66 5.90
N GLU A 78 11.37 10.12 5.73
CA GLU A 78 12.32 10.54 4.72
C GLU A 78 12.90 9.34 3.95
N LEU A 79 13.19 9.57 2.67
CA LEU A 79 13.96 8.62 1.88
C LEU A 79 15.38 8.54 2.42
N ARG A 80 15.70 7.46 3.15
CA ARG A 80 17.06 7.19 3.62
C ARG A 80 17.98 7.03 2.40
N ARG A 81 18.97 7.93 2.26
CA ARG A 81 19.90 7.97 1.11
C ARG A 81 20.66 6.67 0.86
N GLU A 82 20.85 5.87 1.91
CA GLU A 82 21.54 4.58 1.87
C GLU A 82 20.60 3.41 1.58
N SER A 83 19.31 3.53 1.91
CA SER A 83 18.26 2.59 1.49
C SER A 83 17.76 2.98 0.11
N ARG A 84 18.64 2.88 -0.89
CA ARG A 84 18.16 2.78 -2.27
C ARG A 84 17.46 1.44 -2.40
N TYR A 85 16.19 1.47 -2.79
CA TYR A 85 15.50 0.31 -3.36
C TYR A 85 16.37 -0.37 -4.42
#